data_AF-A0A1I3NZP3-F1
#
_entry.id   AF-A0A1I3NZP3-F1
#
_cell.length_a   1.000
_cell.length_b   1.000
_cell.length_c   1.000
_cell.angle_alpha   90.00
_cell.angle_beta   90.00
_cell.angle_gamma   90.00
#
_symmetry.space_group_name_H-M   'P 1'
#
loop_
_entity.id
_entity.type
_entity.pdbx_description
1 polymer ?
#
loop_
_entity_poly.entity_id
_entity_poly.type
_entity_poly.pdbx_seq_one_letter_code
_entity_poly.pdbx_strand_id
1 'polypeptide(L)'
;MTFDASAVAGLVVVVPLLVWALWAVLGPVVFRLVVLPAFARERGWRARGRFTGYEAEDELPGDGSQDWETPLPGMLCEFVGTHAGRPVHGVEVSVTYWLRRLPGQVPRRRVRYYSVVTMAVSDQPFSGFNAERRGRVLNGDPMAFYPDFVEWARNRKLLDTGDVVQSDAGMRSVSWFGHLSRRRLVRALDKLAEAAA
;
A
#
# COMPACT_ATOMS: atom_id res chain seq x y z
N MET A 1 26.02 13.65 44.95
CA MET A 1 24.93 12.97 44.24
C MET A 1 25.50 11.71 43.62
N THR A 2 25.34 10.56 44.26
CA THR A 2 25.74 9.26 43.70
C THR A 2 24.60 8.79 42.81
N PHE A 3 24.76 8.90 41.49
CA PHE A 3 23.82 8.28 40.58
C PHE A 3 23.91 6.77 40.79
N ASP A 4 22.78 6.17 41.15
CA ASP A 4 22.68 4.73 41.32
C ASP A 4 22.91 4.09 39.94
N ALA A 5 24.09 3.52 39.74
CA ALA A 5 24.54 3.02 38.43
C ALA A 5 23.58 1.97 37.86
N SER A 6 22.86 1.28 38.75
CA SER A 6 21.78 0.34 38.42
C SER A 6 20.57 1.04 37.78
N ALA A 7 20.18 2.21 38.30
CA ALA A 7 19.08 3.02 37.77
C ALA A 7 19.46 3.66 36.43
N VAL A 8 20.70 4.12 36.27
CA VAL A 8 21.20 4.66 35.00
C VAL A 8 21.25 3.56 33.94
N ALA A 9 21.77 2.37 34.28
CA ALA A 9 21.81 1.23 33.36
C ALA A 9 20.39 0.76 32.96
N GLY A 10 19.46 0.70 33.92
CA GLY A 10 18.04 0.41 33.65
C GLY A 10 17.42 1.41 32.68
N LEU A 11 17.65 2.70 32.87
CA LEU A 11 17.12 3.75 32.00
C LEU A 11 17.70 3.67 30.58
N VAL A 12 18.99 3.39 30.44
CA VAL A 12 19.67 3.22 29.13
C VAL A 12 19.12 2.05 28.33
N VAL A 13 18.59 1.00 28.97
CA VAL A 13 17.98 -0.15 28.28
C VAL A 13 16.48 0.06 28.03
N VAL A 14 15.75 0.52 29.05
CA VAL A 14 14.29 0.65 28.99
C VAL A 14 13.86 1.74 28.01
N VAL A 15 14.55 2.89 27.98
CA VAL A 15 14.16 4.00 27.11
C VAL A 15 14.27 3.63 25.62
N PRO A 16 15.38 3.07 25.10
CA PRO A 16 15.45 2.64 23.71
C PRO A 16 14.42 1.57 23.37
N LEU A 17 14.12 0.65 24.30
CA LEU A 17 13.16 -0.42 24.07
C LEU A 17 11.72 0.12 24.00
N LEU A 18 11.38 1.09 24.85
CA LEU A 18 10.11 1.82 24.79
C LEU A 18 9.99 2.66 23.52
N VAL A 19 11.05 3.38 23.14
CA VAL A 19 11.08 4.17 21.89
C VAL A 19 10.93 3.25 20.68
N TRP A 20 11.62 2.10 20.68
CA TRP A 20 11.50 1.10 19.63
C TRP A 20 10.09 0.50 19.54
N ALA A 21 9.50 0.11 20.68
CA ALA A 21 8.13 -0.42 20.73
C ALA A 21 7.11 0.62 20.26
N LEU A 22 7.25 1.86 20.71
CA LEU A 22 6.40 2.97 20.29
C LEU A 22 6.53 3.22 18.79
N TRP A 23 7.76 3.21 18.26
CA TRP A 23 8.01 3.38 16.83
C TRP A 23 7.48 2.22 15.99
N ALA A 24 7.54 0.98 16.49
CA ALA A 24 6.98 -0.18 15.81
C ALA A 24 5.45 -0.07 15.63
N VAL A 25 4.76 0.54 16.60
CA VAL A 25 3.30 0.74 16.56
C VAL A 25 2.93 2.01 15.79
N LEU A 26 3.61 3.12 16.03
CA LEU A 26 3.29 4.42 15.42
C LEU A 26 3.86 4.59 14.01
N GLY A 27 4.94 3.87 13.66
CA GLY A 27 5.64 4.00 12.39
C GLY A 27 4.72 3.93 11.15
N PRO A 28 3.83 2.92 11.03
CA PRO A 28 2.86 2.86 9.92
C PRO A 28 1.92 4.09 9.89
N VAL A 29 1.52 4.58 11.06
CA VAL A 29 0.64 5.74 11.19
C VAL A 29 1.34 7.04 10.81
N VAL A 30 2.55 7.23 11.30
CA VAL A 30 3.41 8.37 10.94
C VAL A 30 3.69 8.34 9.44
N PHE A 31 3.95 7.15 8.88
CA PHE A 31 4.22 7.02 7.46
C PHE A 31 3.01 7.46 6.62
N ARG A 32 1.83 6.88 6.84
CA ARG A 32 0.65 7.15 6.00
C ARG A 32 0.12 8.59 6.11
N LEU A 33 0.25 9.23 7.27
CA LEU A 33 -0.32 10.57 7.50
C LEU A 33 0.68 11.72 7.31
N VAL A 34 1.98 11.46 7.47
CA VAL A 34 2.99 12.52 7.44
C VAL A 34 4.01 12.28 6.34
N VAL A 35 4.68 11.11 6.37
CA VAL A 35 5.81 10.84 5.47
C VAL A 35 5.34 10.68 4.02
N LEU A 36 4.28 9.91 3.77
CA LEU A 36 3.76 9.67 2.44
C LEU A 36 3.21 10.95 1.80
N PRO A 37 2.37 11.77 2.46
CA PRO A 37 1.93 13.05 1.89
C PRO A 37 3.07 14.05 1.67
N ALA A 38 4.10 14.07 2.52
CA ALA A 38 5.28 14.92 2.30
C ALA A 38 6.08 14.44 1.07
N PHE A 39 6.39 13.15 1.01
CA PHE A 39 7.08 12.52 -0.11
C PHE A 39 6.34 12.68 -1.44
N ALA A 40 5.01 12.60 -1.40
CA ALA A 40 4.17 12.80 -2.57
C ALA A 40 4.21 14.25 -3.06
N ARG A 41 4.07 15.23 -2.15
CA ARG A 41 4.18 16.66 -2.49
C ARG A 41 5.51 17.01 -3.14
N GLU A 42 6.62 16.48 -2.63
CA GLU A 42 7.97 16.68 -3.21
C GLU A 42 8.07 16.21 -4.66
N ARG A 43 7.27 15.21 -5.06
CA ARG A 43 7.31 14.59 -6.39
C ARG A 43 6.13 14.95 -7.29
N GLY A 44 5.24 15.83 -6.84
CA GLY A 44 3.99 16.13 -7.55
C GLY A 44 3.03 14.93 -7.62
N TRP A 45 3.15 13.97 -6.72
CA TRP A 45 2.26 12.81 -6.65
C TRP A 45 0.99 13.16 -5.86
N ARG A 46 -0.07 12.41 -6.15
CA ARG A 46 -1.28 12.40 -5.33
C ARG A 46 -1.12 11.30 -4.30
N ALA A 47 -1.42 11.60 -3.04
CA ALA A 47 -1.45 10.61 -1.98
C ALA A 47 -2.57 10.91 -0.99
N ARG A 48 -3.12 9.83 -0.43
CA ARG A 48 -4.11 9.88 0.63
C ARG A 48 -3.77 8.85 1.69
N GLY A 49 -4.08 9.17 2.94
CA GLY A 49 -3.84 8.31 4.09
C GLY A 49 -4.97 8.46 5.11
N ARG A 50 -5.24 7.38 5.85
CA ARG A 50 -6.31 7.31 6.85
C ARG A 50 -5.84 6.61 8.11
N PHE A 51 -6.45 6.94 9.25
CA PHE A 51 -6.15 6.30 10.53
C PHE A 51 -6.63 4.85 10.61
N THR A 52 -7.76 4.55 10.00
CA THR A 52 -8.38 3.22 10.00
C THR A 52 -8.92 2.92 8.62
N GLY A 53 -8.92 1.64 8.26
CA GLY A 53 -9.54 1.18 7.02
C GLY A 53 -11.05 1.37 7.12
N TYR A 54 -11.68 1.74 6.02
CA TYR A 54 -13.14 1.76 5.91
C TYR A 54 -13.63 0.36 5.53
N GLU A 55 -14.42 -0.30 6.38
CA GLU A 55 -15.10 -1.53 5.97
C GLU A 55 -16.38 -1.14 5.21
N ALA A 56 -16.46 -1.51 3.93
CA ALA A 56 -17.72 -1.45 3.20
C ALA A 56 -18.63 -2.59 3.70
N GLU A 57 -19.92 -2.30 3.91
CA GLU A 57 -20.92 -3.29 4.35
C GLU A 57 -21.12 -4.43 3.35
N ASP A 58 -20.79 -4.23 2.06
CA ASP A 58 -20.88 -5.23 1.02
C ASP A 58 -19.52 -5.54 0.36
N GLU A 59 -19.24 -6.83 0.18
CA GLU A 59 -17.99 -7.42 -0.31
C GLU A 59 -17.67 -7.04 -1.77
N LEU A 60 -17.25 -5.81 -2.05
CA LEU A 60 -16.50 -5.56 -3.28
C LEU A 60 -15.39 -4.53 -3.05
N PRO A 61 -14.10 -4.94 -3.08
CA PRO A 61 -13.01 -3.97 -3.25
C PRO A 61 -13.28 -3.20 -4.54
N GLY A 62 -13.10 -1.87 -4.46
CA GLY A 62 -13.51 -0.91 -5.47
C GLY A 62 -13.40 -1.45 -6.90
N ASP A 63 -14.51 -1.37 -7.61
CA ASP A 63 -14.54 -1.63 -9.04
C ASP A 63 -13.63 -0.60 -9.74
N GLY A 64 -13.00 -0.95 -10.87
CA GLY A 64 -12.15 -0.03 -11.65
C GLY A 64 -12.88 1.24 -12.09
N SER A 65 -14.21 1.27 -11.94
CA SER A 65 -15.07 2.43 -12.10
C SER A 65 -14.96 3.48 -10.97
N GLN A 66 -14.27 3.22 -9.86
CA GLN A 66 -14.14 4.18 -8.77
C GLN A 66 -13.15 5.31 -9.10
N ASP A 67 -13.61 6.54 -8.95
CA ASP A 67 -12.78 7.74 -9.07
C ASP A 67 -11.83 7.92 -7.87
N TRP A 68 -10.75 8.66 -8.09
CA TRP A 68 -9.75 9.00 -7.06
C TRP A 68 -10.35 9.67 -5.81
N GLU A 69 -11.47 10.37 -5.94
CA GLU A 69 -12.14 11.02 -4.81
C GLU A 69 -12.79 9.99 -3.85
N THR A 70 -13.10 8.80 -4.34
CA THR A 70 -13.72 7.74 -3.54
C THR A 70 -12.65 6.82 -2.96
N PRO A 71 -12.53 6.68 -1.64
CA PRO A 71 -11.57 5.77 -1.00
C PRO A 71 -11.93 4.32 -1.28
N LEU A 72 -10.93 3.50 -1.64
CA LEU A 72 -11.12 2.06 -1.78
C LEU A 72 -11.50 1.44 -0.42
N PRO A 73 -12.38 0.43 -0.38
CA PRO A 73 -12.68 -0.33 0.83
C PRO A 73 -11.41 -0.92 1.46
N GLY A 74 -11.28 -0.74 2.77
CA GLY A 74 -10.15 -1.18 3.59
C GLY A 74 -8.88 -0.34 3.41
N MET A 75 -8.87 0.66 2.52
CA MET A 75 -7.65 1.42 2.22
C MET A 75 -7.17 2.23 3.43
N LEU A 76 -5.89 2.08 3.73
CA LEU A 76 -5.16 2.81 4.77
C LEU A 76 -4.33 3.93 4.18
N CYS A 77 -3.65 3.67 3.06
CA CYS A 77 -3.02 4.70 2.27
C CYS A 77 -2.93 4.31 0.82
N GLU A 78 -2.85 5.32 -0.03
CA GLU A 78 -2.75 5.15 -1.47
C GLU A 78 -2.00 6.33 -2.09
N PHE A 79 -1.27 6.07 -3.16
CA PHE A 79 -0.62 7.10 -3.95
C PHE A 79 -0.66 6.78 -5.44
N VAL A 80 -0.63 7.83 -6.25
CA VAL A 80 -0.52 7.79 -7.71
C VAL A 80 0.47 8.88 -8.12
N GLY A 81 1.39 8.53 -9.02
CA GLY A 81 2.40 9.46 -9.48
C GLY A 81 3.28 8.87 -10.56
N THR A 82 4.45 9.47 -10.76
CA THR A 82 5.43 9.03 -11.77
C THR A 82 6.75 8.70 -11.11
N HIS A 83 7.34 7.56 -11.45
CA HIS A 83 8.67 7.15 -11.02
C HIS A 83 9.48 6.67 -12.23
N ALA A 84 10.72 7.15 -12.38
CA ALA A 84 11.57 6.85 -13.55
C ALA A 84 10.86 7.07 -14.91
N GLY A 85 10.04 8.13 -15.00
CA GLY A 85 9.27 8.45 -16.22
C GLY A 85 8.02 7.59 -16.44
N ARG A 86 7.72 6.63 -15.56
CA ARG A 86 6.59 5.71 -15.70
C ARG A 86 5.49 5.95 -14.65
N PRO A 87 4.20 5.86 -15.02
CA PRO A 87 3.09 5.85 -14.07
C PRO A 87 3.25 4.77 -13.00
N VAL A 88 3.03 5.14 -11.75
CA VAL A 88 3.04 4.24 -10.61
C VAL A 88 1.85 4.48 -9.70
N HIS A 89 1.42 3.40 -9.07
CA HIS A 89 0.40 3.38 -8.04
C HIS A 89 0.88 2.53 -6.89
N GLY A 90 0.45 2.85 -5.68
CA GLY A 90 0.54 1.88 -4.61
C GLY A 90 -0.51 2.11 -3.56
N VAL A 91 -0.93 1.01 -2.96
CA VAL A 91 -2.03 0.97 -2.03
C VAL A 91 -1.71 0.02 -0.88
N GLU A 92 -2.07 0.45 0.32
CA GLU A 92 -2.13 -0.39 1.51
C GLU A 92 -3.59 -0.55 1.92
N VAL A 93 -4.02 -1.79 2.15
CA VAL A 93 -5.39 -2.12 2.50
C VAL A 93 -5.41 -3.11 3.67
N SER A 94 -6.35 -2.90 4.60
CA SER A 94 -6.70 -3.85 5.65
C SER A 94 -7.83 -4.77 5.19
N VAL A 95 -7.62 -6.07 5.26
CA VAL A 95 -8.63 -7.11 5.03
C VAL A 95 -8.95 -7.78 6.35
N THR A 96 -10.21 -7.67 6.74
CA THR A 96 -10.77 -8.43 7.85
C THR A 96 -11.23 -9.78 7.34
N TYR A 97 -10.83 -10.85 8.02
CA TYR A 97 -11.36 -12.19 7.77
C TYR A 97 -11.75 -12.85 9.09
N TRP A 98 -12.77 -13.71 8.99
CA TRP A 98 -13.27 -14.50 10.10
C TRP A 98 -12.62 -15.89 10.04
N LEU A 99 -11.98 -16.31 11.13
CA LEU A 99 -11.50 -17.68 11.25
C LEU A 99 -12.70 -18.64 11.30
N ARG A 100 -12.70 -19.67 10.43
CA ARG A 100 -13.76 -20.70 10.39
C ARG A 100 -14.00 -21.28 11.78
N ARG A 101 -15.28 -21.43 12.12
CA ARG A 101 -15.77 -21.98 13.41
C ARG A 101 -15.17 -23.35 13.70
N LEU A 102 -14.64 -23.51 14.91
CA LEU A 102 -14.81 -24.75 15.67
C LEU A 102 -16.15 -24.63 16.42
N PRO A 103 -16.96 -25.70 16.53
CA PRO A 103 -18.22 -25.66 17.28
C PRO A 103 -17.98 -25.17 18.72
N GLY A 104 -18.77 -24.18 19.17
CA GLY A 104 -18.69 -23.64 20.54
C GLY A 104 -17.70 -22.46 20.76
N GLN A 105 -17.00 -21.97 19.73
CA GLN A 105 -16.13 -20.80 19.87
C GLN A 105 -16.74 -19.51 19.30
N VAL A 106 -16.53 -18.40 20.01
CA VAL A 106 -16.82 -17.04 19.51
C VAL A 106 -15.91 -16.78 18.30
N PRO A 107 -16.45 -16.32 17.16
CA PRO A 107 -15.65 -16.06 15.98
C PRO A 107 -14.55 -15.03 16.28
N ARG A 108 -13.29 -15.40 16.02
CA ARG A 108 -12.15 -14.49 16.16
C ARG A 108 -11.94 -13.73 14.85
N ARG A 109 -12.20 -12.43 14.91
CA ARG A 109 -11.87 -11.47 13.85
C ARG A 109 -10.35 -11.31 13.77
N ARG A 110 -9.76 -11.49 12.60
CA ARG A 110 -8.37 -11.12 12.32
C ARG A 110 -8.29 -10.12 11.19
N VAL A 111 -7.40 -9.15 11.34
CA VAL A 111 -7.09 -8.15 10.32
C VAL A 111 -5.72 -8.49 9.74
N ARG A 112 -5.64 -8.54 8.42
CA ARG A 112 -4.39 -8.63 7.66
C ARG A 112 -4.20 -7.37 6.85
N TYR A 113 -2.97 -6.89 6.79
CA TYR A 113 -2.59 -5.76 5.95
C TYR A 113 -1.91 -6.30 4.71
N TYR A 114 -2.30 -5.81 3.54
CA TYR A 114 -1.60 -6.07 2.30
C TYR A 114 -1.22 -4.76 1.63
N SER A 115 -0.04 -4.75 1.03
CA SER A 115 0.48 -3.62 0.27
C SER A 115 0.77 -4.08 -1.16
N VAL A 116 0.41 -3.26 -2.13
CA VAL A 116 0.73 -3.48 -3.55
C VAL A 116 1.32 -2.19 -4.10
N VAL A 117 2.44 -2.30 -4.80
CA VAL A 117 3.02 -1.22 -5.60
C VAL A 117 3.07 -1.69 -7.04
N THR A 118 2.50 -0.90 -7.94
CA THR A 118 2.32 -1.20 -9.36
C THR A 118 2.98 -0.12 -10.19
N MET A 119 3.59 -0.52 -11.30
CA MET A 119 4.19 0.36 -12.31
C MET A 119 3.65 -0.02 -13.69
N ALA A 120 3.31 0.98 -14.49
CA ALA A 120 3.01 0.79 -15.90
C ALA A 120 4.31 0.56 -16.68
N VAL A 121 4.38 -0.57 -17.38
CA VAL A 121 5.50 -0.95 -18.26
C VAL A 121 5.19 -0.60 -19.73
N SER A 122 3.91 -0.35 -20.04
CA SER A 122 3.41 0.10 -21.34
C SER A 122 2.89 1.54 -21.28
N ASP A 123 2.95 2.24 -22.39
CA ASP A 123 2.34 3.58 -22.57
C ASP A 123 0.83 3.51 -22.82
N GLN A 124 0.30 2.30 -23.00
CA GLN A 124 -1.13 2.06 -23.21
C GLN A 124 -1.77 1.54 -21.92
N PRO A 125 -2.92 2.12 -21.49
CA PRO A 125 -3.78 1.54 -20.47
C PRO A 125 -4.23 0.13 -20.87
N PHE A 126 -4.62 -0.68 -19.89
CA PHE A 126 -4.95 -2.09 -20.11
C PHE A 126 -6.11 -2.25 -21.11
N SER A 127 -5.95 -3.15 -22.08
CA SER A 127 -6.96 -3.46 -23.11
C SER A 127 -8.11 -4.36 -22.61
N GLY A 128 -8.31 -4.47 -21.30
CA GLY A 128 -9.39 -5.25 -20.68
C GLY A 128 -10.74 -4.51 -20.63
N PHE A 129 -11.49 -4.67 -19.53
CA PHE A 129 -12.86 -4.16 -19.36
C PHE A 129 -13.03 -2.63 -19.57
N ASN A 130 -11.96 -1.84 -19.47
CA ASN A 130 -11.97 -0.40 -19.71
C ASN A 130 -11.57 0.02 -21.14
N ALA A 131 -11.20 -0.92 -22.01
CA ALA A 131 -10.73 -0.65 -23.37
C ALA A 131 -11.75 0.09 -24.24
N GLU A 132 -13.04 -0.23 -24.06
CA GLU A 132 -14.13 0.42 -24.80
C GLU A 132 -14.37 1.87 -24.37
N ARG A 133 -13.92 2.27 -23.17
CA ARG A 133 -14.13 3.64 -22.65
C ARG A 133 -13.00 4.61 -22.97
N ARG A 134 -11.83 4.18 -23.49
CA ARG A 134 -10.64 5.05 -23.57
C ARG A 134 -9.82 4.86 -24.83
N GLY A 135 -10.25 5.50 -25.92
CA GLY A 135 -9.53 5.56 -27.20
C GLY A 135 -8.35 6.55 -27.26
N ARG A 136 -7.50 6.68 -26.24
CA ARG A 136 -6.32 7.57 -26.32
C ARG A 136 -5.06 6.98 -25.71
N VAL A 137 -3.99 7.03 -26.50
CA VAL A 137 -2.60 7.02 -26.02
C VAL A 137 -2.48 8.18 -25.03
N LEU A 138 -2.26 7.86 -23.75
CA LEU A 138 -2.24 8.82 -22.66
C LEU A 138 -0.77 9.06 -22.29
N ASN A 139 -0.27 10.25 -22.66
CA ASN A 139 1.11 10.71 -22.49
C ASN A 139 1.54 10.72 -21.01
N GLY A 140 1.87 9.56 -20.44
CA GLY A 140 2.51 9.44 -19.13
C GLY A 140 1.73 10.01 -17.94
N ASP A 141 0.46 10.42 -18.10
CA ASP A 141 -0.39 10.92 -17.02
C ASP A 141 -0.76 9.75 -16.09
N PRO A 142 -0.26 9.73 -14.83
CA PRO A 142 -0.53 8.64 -13.92
C PRO A 142 -2.00 8.48 -13.56
N MET A 143 -2.77 9.57 -13.59
CA MET A 143 -4.19 9.51 -13.24
C MET A 143 -5.02 8.80 -14.31
N ALA A 144 -4.56 8.81 -15.55
CA ALA A 144 -5.24 8.11 -16.63
C ALA A 144 -5.16 6.57 -16.48
N PHE A 145 -4.12 6.08 -15.80
CA PHE A 145 -3.93 4.66 -15.46
C PHE A 145 -4.61 4.25 -14.15
N TYR A 146 -5.18 5.19 -13.39
CA TYR A 146 -5.70 4.91 -12.05
C TYR A 146 -6.75 3.78 -12.00
N PRO A 147 -7.79 3.75 -12.86
CA PRO A 147 -8.73 2.62 -12.93
C PRO A 147 -8.08 1.25 -13.09
N ASP A 148 -7.11 1.17 -13.99
CA ASP A 148 -6.41 -0.09 -14.28
C ASP A 148 -5.52 -0.49 -13.11
N PHE A 149 -4.92 0.47 -12.41
CA PHE A 149 -4.16 0.21 -11.19
C PHE A 149 -5.05 -0.32 -10.05
N VAL A 150 -6.25 0.23 -9.88
CA VAL A 150 -7.21 -0.23 -8.87
C VAL A 150 -7.64 -1.67 -9.17
N GLU A 151 -8.02 -1.94 -10.40
CA GLU A 151 -8.44 -3.28 -10.85
C GLU A 151 -7.28 -4.29 -10.73
N TRP A 152 -6.08 -3.89 -11.13
CA TRP A 152 -4.88 -4.69 -10.97
C TRP A 152 -4.61 -5.04 -9.50
N ALA A 153 -4.59 -4.03 -8.62
CA ALA A 153 -4.35 -4.23 -7.19
C ALA A 153 -5.40 -5.13 -6.53
N ARG A 154 -6.66 -5.07 -7.01
CA ARG A 154 -7.75 -5.95 -6.56
C ARG A 154 -7.47 -7.42 -6.86
N ASN A 155 -6.99 -7.73 -8.06
CA ASN A 155 -6.76 -9.11 -8.51
C ASN A 155 -5.46 -9.72 -7.95
N ARG A 156 -4.59 -8.92 -7.32
CA ARG A 156 -3.31 -9.37 -6.75
C ARG A 156 -3.32 -9.52 -5.23
N LYS A 157 -4.49 -9.81 -4.64
CA LYS A 157 -4.58 -10.23 -3.23
C LYS A 157 -3.73 -11.47 -3.00
N LEU A 158 -2.80 -11.39 -2.05
CA LEU A 158 -1.88 -12.46 -1.74
C LEU A 158 -2.58 -13.63 -1.03
N LEU A 159 -2.31 -14.84 -1.53
CA LEU A 159 -2.62 -16.09 -0.83
C LEU A 159 -1.43 -16.56 0.03
N ASP A 160 -0.20 -16.24 -0.38
CA ASP A 160 1.05 -16.70 0.23
C ASP A 160 1.85 -15.58 0.93
N THR A 161 2.69 -15.97 1.89
CA THR A 161 3.36 -15.05 2.84
C THR A 161 4.56 -14.26 2.29
N GLY A 162 5.00 -14.53 1.06
CA GLY A 162 6.18 -13.91 0.45
C GLY A 162 5.90 -12.60 -0.31
N ASP A 163 6.97 -11.87 -0.62
CA ASP A 163 6.90 -10.77 -1.59
C ASP A 163 6.68 -11.38 -2.99
N VAL A 164 5.56 -11.06 -3.64
CA VAL A 164 5.22 -11.59 -4.95
C VAL A 164 5.43 -10.51 -6.00
N VAL A 165 6.22 -10.84 -7.02
CA VAL A 165 6.38 -10.00 -8.21
C VAL A 165 5.50 -10.57 -9.31
N GLN A 166 4.61 -9.75 -9.85
CA GLN A 166 3.70 -10.12 -10.93
C GLN A 166 3.88 -9.15 -12.08
N SER A 167 3.86 -9.67 -13.30
CA SER A 167 3.93 -8.90 -14.53
C SER A 167 2.93 -9.49 -15.51
N ASP A 168 2.09 -8.64 -16.08
CA ASP A 168 1.10 -9.03 -17.09
C ASP A 168 0.55 -7.77 -17.78
N ALA A 169 0.18 -7.90 -19.05
CA ALA A 169 -0.56 -6.91 -19.84
C ALA A 169 -0.12 -5.44 -19.65
N GLY A 170 1.18 -5.17 -19.68
CA GLY A 170 1.72 -3.81 -19.60
C GLY A 170 1.79 -3.23 -18.18
N MET A 171 1.54 -4.02 -17.14
CA MET A 171 1.73 -3.66 -15.73
C MET A 171 2.64 -4.63 -15.01
N ARG A 172 3.36 -4.12 -14.02
CA ARG A 172 4.17 -4.92 -13.11
C ARG A 172 3.98 -4.45 -11.68
N SER A 173 3.87 -5.37 -10.75
CA SER A 173 3.68 -5.05 -9.33
C SER A 173 4.53 -5.88 -8.41
N VAL A 174 4.80 -5.32 -7.23
CA VAL A 174 5.30 -6.04 -6.05
C VAL A 174 4.21 -5.96 -4.99
N SER A 175 3.78 -7.11 -4.48
CA SER A 175 2.82 -7.22 -3.39
C SER A 175 3.41 -7.96 -2.20
N TRP A 176 3.03 -7.56 -0.97
CA TRP A 176 3.47 -8.21 0.26
C TRP A 176 2.45 -8.07 1.40
N PHE A 177 2.55 -8.91 2.42
CA PHE A 177 1.84 -8.71 3.68
C PHE A 177 2.55 -7.72 4.60
N GLY A 178 1.77 -6.81 5.18
CA GLY A 178 2.23 -5.78 6.10
C GLY A 178 2.08 -4.37 5.55
N HIS A 179 2.59 -3.42 6.33
CA HIS A 179 2.43 -2.00 6.07
C HIS A 179 3.38 -1.48 4.99
N LEU A 180 2.91 -0.48 4.26
CA LEU A 180 3.72 0.36 3.41
C LEU A 180 4.63 1.22 4.31
N SER A 181 5.87 1.39 3.91
CA SER A 181 6.84 2.26 4.59
C SER A 181 7.74 2.88 3.54
N ARG A 182 8.37 4.02 3.87
CA ARG A 182 9.23 4.73 2.91
C ARG A 182 10.31 3.81 2.32
N ARG A 183 10.97 3.03 3.17
CA ARG A 183 12.02 2.10 2.75
C ARG A 183 11.49 0.99 1.83
N ARG A 184 10.33 0.40 2.16
CA ARG A 184 9.73 -0.65 1.31
C ARG A 184 9.20 -0.08 -0.01
N LEU A 185 8.57 1.08 0.03
CA LEU A 185 8.07 1.79 -1.13
C LEU A 185 9.19 2.06 -2.14
N VAL A 186 10.27 2.73 -1.70
CA VAL A 186 11.40 3.06 -2.58
C VAL A 186 12.02 1.79 -3.15
N ARG A 187 12.30 0.79 -2.32
CA ARG A 187 12.84 -0.50 -2.78
C ARG A 187 11.94 -1.19 -3.81
N ALA A 188 10.62 -1.15 -3.62
CA ALA A 188 9.68 -1.74 -4.55
C ALA A 188 9.67 -1.00 -5.89
N LEU A 189 9.71 0.34 -5.86
CA LEU A 189 9.79 1.17 -7.05
C LEU A 189 11.09 0.95 -7.83
N ASP A 190 12.23 0.94 -7.14
CA ASP A 190 13.54 0.70 -7.75
C ASP A 190 13.57 -0.69 -8.40
N LYS A 191 13.08 -1.72 -7.69
CA LYS A 191 12.98 -3.09 -8.22
C LYS A 191 12.08 -3.18 -9.47
N LEU A 192 11.02 -2.38 -9.53
CA LEU A 192 10.13 -2.34 -10.69
C LEU A 192 10.77 -1.58 -11.86
N ALA A 193 11.51 -0.51 -11.57
CA ALA A 193 12.20 0.30 -12.58
C ALA A 193 13.37 -0.46 -13.23
N GLU A 194 14.24 -1.09 -12.42
CA GLU A 194 15.37 -1.91 -12.91
C GLU A 194 14.93 -3.01 -13.86
N ALA A 195 13.76 -3.58 -13.58
CA ALA A 195 13.27 -4.72 -14.35
C ALA A 195 12.36 -4.30 -15.53
N ALA A 196 12.18 -2.99 -15.73
CA ALA A 196 11.48 -2.36 -16.85
C ALA A 196 12.43 -1.57 -17.78
N ALA A 197 13.73 -1.54 -17.45
CA ALA A 197 14.82 -1.08 -18.29
C ALA A 197 15.35 -2.24 -19.14
#